data_AF-A0A7C3D2S2-F1
#
_entry.id   AF-A0A7C3D2S2-F1
#
_cell.length_a   1.000
_cell.length_b   1.000
_cell.length_c   1.000
_cell.angle_alpha   90.00
_cell.angle_beta   90.00
_cell.angle_gamma   90.00
#
_symmetry.space_group_name_H-M   'P 1'
#
loop_
_entity.id
_entity.type
_entity.pdbx_description
1 polymer ?
#
loop_
_entity_poly.entity_id
_entity_poly.type
_entity_poly.pdbx_seq_one_letter_code
_entity_poly.pdbx_strand_id
1 'polypeptide(L)'
;MQQLMGVGQLVITIEQRRSGERYQGVVDVAGDSIAAAIECYLAQSEQLETRLWLVASAQSAAGLLVQRMPSQDENEDADAWPRVVQLADTVKDEELLGLDAHEILHRLFYEEDVRLFEALPMAFRCSCSLERVQNTLRMLGHDEVLGIIEERGSVDVTCEFCNQKYVFDAVDAEALFADSLITANPSLRH
;
A
#
# COMPACT_ATOMS: atom_id res chain seq x y z
N MET A 1 9.52 14.15 -10.96
CA MET A 1 8.81 12.89 -11.26
C MET A 1 9.05 12.40 -12.69
N GLN A 2 8.85 13.23 -13.72
CA GLN A 2 9.03 12.84 -15.14
C GLN A 2 10.43 12.27 -15.49
N GLN A 3 11.51 12.75 -14.84
CA GLN A 3 12.86 12.20 -15.07
C GLN A 3 13.06 10.77 -14.54
N LEU A 4 12.32 10.37 -13.49
CA LEU A 4 12.42 9.03 -12.89
C LEU A 4 11.38 8.07 -13.47
N MET A 5 10.18 8.56 -13.77
CA MET A 5 9.03 7.75 -14.19
C MET A 5 8.80 7.76 -15.72
N GLY A 6 9.39 8.72 -16.44
CA GLY A 6 9.14 8.89 -17.88
C GLY A 6 7.66 9.15 -18.19
N VAL A 7 7.24 8.74 -19.39
CA VAL A 7 5.82 8.58 -19.72
C VAL A 7 5.37 7.24 -19.17
N GLY A 8 4.50 7.25 -18.17
CA GLY A 8 4.04 6.06 -17.47
C GLY A 8 2.55 6.12 -17.15
N GLN A 9 2.03 4.99 -16.66
CA GLN A 9 0.65 4.87 -16.20
C GLN A 9 0.64 4.55 -14.71
N LEU A 10 -0.29 5.17 -13.98
CA LEU A 10 -0.62 4.81 -12.62
C LEU A 10 -1.74 3.77 -12.66
N VAL A 11 -1.45 2.61 -12.09
CA VAL A 11 -2.41 1.50 -11.98
C VAL A 11 -2.86 1.38 -10.54
N ILE A 12 -4.15 1.51 -10.30
CA ILE A 12 -4.77 1.38 -8.98
C ILE A 12 -5.65 0.14 -8.98
N THR A 13 -5.30 -0.82 -8.14
CA THR A 13 -6.06 -2.07 -7.98
C THR A 13 -6.72 -2.07 -6.62
N ILE A 14 -8.06 -2.08 -6.62
CA ILE A 14 -8.89 -2.17 -5.42
C ILE A 14 -9.41 -3.60 -5.31
N GLU A 15 -9.04 -4.27 -4.23
CA GLU A 15 -9.54 -5.62 -3.91
C GLU A 15 -10.52 -5.53 -2.74
N GLN A 16 -11.79 -5.83 -3.03
CA GLN A 16 -12.84 -5.81 -2.03
C GLN A 16 -12.79 -7.10 -1.22
N ARG A 17 -12.31 -7.02 0.04
CA ARG A 17 -12.16 -8.19 0.92
C ARG A 17 -13.44 -9.01 1.13
N ARG A 18 -14.63 -8.41 0.97
CA ARG A 18 -15.92 -9.07 1.22
C ARG A 18 -16.47 -9.82 0.01
N SER A 19 -16.33 -9.25 -1.20
CA SER A 19 -16.84 -9.85 -2.44
C SER A 19 -15.78 -10.65 -3.19
N GLY A 20 -14.49 -10.40 -2.92
CA GLY A 20 -13.38 -10.97 -3.71
C GLY A 20 -13.22 -10.32 -5.08
N GLU A 21 -14.04 -9.31 -5.40
CA GLU A 21 -13.97 -8.60 -6.67
C GLU A 21 -12.75 -7.68 -6.70
N ARG A 22 -12.08 -7.68 -7.87
CA ARG A 22 -10.95 -6.81 -8.16
C ARG A 22 -11.35 -5.79 -9.19
N TYR A 23 -11.22 -4.52 -8.83
CA TYR A 23 -11.38 -3.40 -9.73
C TYR A 23 -10.00 -2.81 -10.02
N GLN A 24 -9.70 -2.55 -11.29
CA GLN A 24 -8.43 -1.98 -11.70
C GLN A 24 -8.69 -0.72 -12.54
N GLY A 25 -8.26 0.41 -12.00
CA GLY A 25 -8.21 1.68 -12.70
C GLY A 25 -6.82 1.92 -13.28
N VAL A 26 -6.76 2.45 -14.49
CA VAL A 26 -5.52 2.89 -15.11
C VAL A 26 -5.69 4.33 -15.53
N VAL A 27 -4.81 5.20 -15.06
CA VAL A 27 -4.73 6.59 -15.46
C VAL A 27 -3.33 6.88 -15.96
N ASP A 28 -3.21 7.73 -16.96
CA ASP A 28 -1.90 8.25 -17.32
C ASP A 28 -1.33 9.02 -16.12
N VAL A 29 -0.01 8.98 -15.93
CA VAL A 29 0.65 9.81 -14.94
C VAL A 29 0.57 11.26 -15.43
N ALA A 30 -0.58 11.88 -15.20
CA ALA A 30 -0.88 13.25 -15.56
C ALA A 30 -0.45 14.19 -14.42
N GLY A 31 0.14 15.32 -14.79
CA GLY A 31 0.68 16.30 -13.86
C GLY A 31 2.11 16.01 -13.40
N ASP A 32 2.54 16.76 -12.38
CA ASP A 32 3.94 16.80 -11.95
C ASP A 32 4.23 15.96 -10.69
N SER A 33 3.19 15.36 -10.09
CA SER A 33 3.28 14.62 -8.82
C SER A 33 2.37 13.38 -8.76
N ILE A 34 2.68 12.46 -7.83
CA ILE A 34 1.82 11.30 -7.55
C ILE A 34 0.44 11.75 -7.02
N ALA A 35 0.40 12.83 -6.23
CA ALA A 35 -0.84 13.43 -5.75
C ALA A 35 -1.75 13.80 -6.92
N ALA A 36 -1.23 14.52 -7.92
CA ALA A 36 -2.01 14.91 -9.10
C ALA A 36 -2.54 13.71 -9.89
N ALA A 37 -1.74 12.65 -10.02
CA ALA A 37 -2.18 11.43 -10.70
C ALA A 37 -3.31 10.71 -9.92
N ILE A 38 -3.24 10.64 -8.59
CA ILE A 38 -4.30 10.06 -7.75
C ILE A 38 -5.56 10.93 -7.76
N GLU A 39 -5.42 12.26 -7.65
CA GLU A 39 -6.55 13.20 -7.76
C GLU A 39 -7.27 13.05 -9.11
N CYS A 40 -6.50 12.96 -10.21
CA CYS A 40 -7.04 12.73 -11.55
C CYS A 40 -7.83 11.42 -11.63
N TYR A 41 -7.27 10.34 -11.07
CA TYR A 41 -7.96 9.04 -11.00
C TYR A 41 -9.28 9.13 -10.23
N LEU A 42 -9.26 9.72 -9.02
CA LEU A 42 -10.46 9.83 -8.17
C LEU A 42 -11.53 10.71 -8.81
N ALA A 43 -11.15 11.80 -9.49
CA ALA A 43 -12.08 12.65 -10.20
C ALA A 43 -12.71 11.94 -11.41
N GLN A 44 -11.93 11.18 -12.19
CA GLN A 44 -12.42 10.55 -13.42
C GLN A 44 -13.14 9.22 -13.19
N SER A 45 -12.61 8.36 -12.31
CA SER A 45 -13.09 6.99 -12.13
C SER A 45 -14.13 6.90 -11.02
N GLU A 46 -13.93 7.61 -9.92
CA GLU A 46 -14.80 7.55 -8.74
C GLU A 46 -15.78 8.74 -8.66
N GLN A 47 -15.61 9.77 -9.49
CA GLN A 47 -16.39 11.01 -9.45
C GLN A 47 -16.35 11.70 -8.07
N LEU A 48 -15.22 11.61 -7.39
CA LEU A 48 -14.99 12.20 -6.07
C LEU A 48 -14.03 13.38 -6.18
N GLU A 49 -14.51 14.58 -5.85
CA GLU A 49 -13.62 15.75 -5.72
C GLU A 49 -12.66 15.50 -4.55
N THR A 50 -11.39 15.30 -4.86
CA THR A 50 -10.35 14.96 -3.90
C THR A 50 -9.13 15.83 -4.11
N ARG A 51 -8.52 16.27 -3.01
CA ARG A 51 -7.24 16.98 -2.99
C ARG A 51 -6.27 16.31 -2.03
N LEU A 52 -5.00 16.28 -2.43
CA LEU A 52 -3.91 15.57 -1.79
C LEU A 52 -2.69 16.48 -1.67
N TRP A 53 -2.23 16.68 -0.44
CA TRP A 53 -0.95 17.32 -0.14
C TRP A 53 -0.04 16.23 0.43
N LEU A 54 1.05 15.90 -0.27
CA LEU A 54 1.97 14.84 0.11
C LEU A 54 3.38 15.41 0.22
N VAL A 55 4.04 15.12 1.33
CA VAL A 55 5.41 15.53 1.59
C VAL A 55 6.23 14.36 2.11
N ALA A 56 7.49 14.27 1.69
CA ALA A 56 8.43 13.29 2.18
C ALA A 56 9.80 13.92 2.43
N SER A 57 10.42 13.52 3.53
CA SER A 57 11.81 13.79 3.89
C SER A 57 12.61 12.49 3.87
N ALA A 58 13.90 12.55 4.23
CA ALA A 58 14.72 11.35 4.39
C ALA A 58 14.30 10.46 5.57
N GLN A 59 13.53 10.97 6.53
CA GLN A 59 13.18 10.27 7.77
C GLN A 59 11.68 10.01 7.94
N SER A 60 10.83 10.77 7.26
CA SER A 60 9.38 10.72 7.44
C SER A 60 8.64 11.10 6.16
N ALA A 61 7.40 10.65 6.04
CA ALA A 61 6.46 11.10 5.03
C ALA A 61 5.13 11.40 5.71
N ALA A 62 4.44 12.41 5.21
CA ALA A 62 3.16 12.87 5.73
C ALA A 62 2.28 13.37 4.59
N GLY A 63 1.00 13.54 4.89
CA GLY A 63 0.09 14.15 3.94
C GLY A 63 -1.28 14.45 4.51
N LEU A 64 -2.02 15.26 3.75
CA LEU A 64 -3.40 15.60 4.00
C LEU A 64 -4.21 15.14 2.79
N LEU A 65 -5.33 14.48 3.04
CA LEU A 65 -6.34 14.12 2.04
C LEU A 65 -7.63 14.83 2.44
N VAL A 66 -8.16 15.64 1.53
CA VAL A 66 -9.49 16.25 1.66
C VAL A 66 -10.34 15.73 0.52
N GLN A 67 -11.50 15.16 0.85
CA GLN A 67 -12.41 14.57 -0.12
C GLN A 67 -13.83 15.04 0.14
N ARG A 68 -14.51 15.52 -0.90
CA ARG A 68 -15.91 15.87 -0.84
C ARG A 68 -16.75 14.60 -0.86
N MET A 69 -17.59 14.44 0.15
CA MET A 69 -18.54 13.34 0.20
C MET A 69 -19.82 13.73 -0.55
N PRO A 70 -20.50 12.79 -1.23
CA PRO A 70 -21.78 13.07 -1.86
C PRO A 70 -22.81 13.51 -0.80
N SER A 71 -23.40 14.70 -0.99
CA SER A 71 -24.52 15.18 -0.18
C SER A 71 -25.84 14.90 -0.88
N GLN A 72 -26.87 14.58 -0.10
CA GLN A 72 -28.27 14.52 -0.57
C GLN A 72 -29.07 15.78 -0.15
N ASP A 73 -28.40 16.75 0.47
CA ASP A 73 -29.05 17.95 1.00
C ASP A 73 -29.21 19.01 -0.10
N GLU A 74 -30.43 19.48 -0.31
CA GLU A 74 -30.74 20.52 -1.31
C GLU A 74 -30.22 21.90 -0.89
N ASN A 75 -29.85 22.09 0.39
CA ASN A 75 -29.29 23.33 0.93
C ASN A 75 -27.76 23.30 1.06
N GLU A 76 -27.07 22.56 0.18
CA GLU A 76 -25.61 22.47 0.22
C GLU A 76 -24.96 23.85 0.01
N ASP A 77 -24.05 24.22 0.92
CA ASP A 77 -23.23 25.42 0.78
C ASP A 77 -22.28 25.23 -0.42
N ALA A 78 -22.60 25.89 -1.54
CA ALA A 78 -21.81 25.83 -2.76
C ALA A 78 -20.36 26.34 -2.57
N ASP A 79 -20.10 27.13 -1.52
CA ASP A 79 -18.78 27.65 -1.19
C ASP A 79 -17.99 26.73 -0.23
N ALA A 80 -18.63 25.73 0.39
CA ALA A 80 -17.97 24.88 1.38
C ALA A 80 -16.74 24.17 0.80
N TRP A 81 -16.85 23.59 -0.39
CA TRP A 81 -15.72 22.90 -1.02
C TRP A 81 -14.57 23.84 -1.41
N PRO A 82 -14.79 24.92 -2.19
CA PRO A 82 -13.76 25.92 -2.46
C PRO A 82 -13.09 26.46 -1.20
N ARG A 83 -13.86 26.77 -0.16
CA ARG A 83 -13.37 27.29 1.12
C ARG A 83 -12.45 26.30 1.83
N VAL A 84 -12.88 25.04 1.99
CA VAL A 84 -12.07 23.98 2.62
C VAL A 84 -10.76 23.75 1.86
N VAL A 85 -10.82 23.71 0.52
CA VAL A 85 -9.61 23.55 -0.31
C VAL A 85 -8.67 24.74 -0.14
N GLN A 86 -9.20 25.97 -0.17
CA GLN A 86 -8.38 27.18 -0.01
C GLN A 86 -7.70 27.24 1.38
N LEU A 87 -8.40 26.82 2.43
CA LEU A 87 -7.81 26.69 3.77
C LEU A 87 -6.70 25.63 3.77
N ALA A 88 -6.98 24.44 3.23
CA ALA A 88 -6.02 23.34 3.15
C ALA A 88 -4.77 23.67 2.32
N ASP A 89 -4.90 24.44 1.24
CA ASP A 89 -3.79 24.91 0.40
C ASP A 89 -2.79 25.80 1.17
N THR A 90 -3.13 26.29 2.37
CA THR A 90 -2.21 27.04 3.24
C THR A 90 -1.30 26.16 4.11
N VAL A 91 -1.48 24.82 4.07
CA VAL A 91 -0.64 23.89 4.83
C VAL A 91 0.79 23.90 4.31
N LYS A 92 1.75 23.89 5.23
CA LYS A 92 3.18 23.85 4.87
C LYS A 92 3.78 22.46 5.09
N ASP A 93 4.84 22.18 4.34
CA ASP A 93 5.59 20.93 4.43
C ASP A 93 6.15 20.69 5.84
N GLU A 94 6.64 21.73 6.52
CA GLU A 94 7.18 21.60 7.88
C GLU A 94 6.07 21.30 8.90
N GLU A 95 4.85 21.76 8.64
CA GLU A 95 3.69 21.51 9.50
C GLU A 95 3.23 20.07 9.35
N LEU A 96 3.12 19.57 8.10
CA LEU A 96 2.77 18.18 7.82
C LEU A 96 3.78 17.19 8.42
N LEU A 97 5.07 17.51 8.38
CA LEU A 97 6.13 16.63 8.90
C LEU A 97 6.36 16.76 10.42
N GLY A 98 5.96 17.88 11.02
CA GLY A 98 6.36 18.26 12.38
C GLY A 98 5.25 18.33 13.42
N LEU A 99 4.00 18.56 13.01
CA LEU A 99 2.86 18.72 13.91
C LEU A 99 2.00 17.46 13.98
N ASP A 100 1.25 17.34 15.07
CA ASP A 100 0.22 16.29 15.20
C ASP A 100 -0.98 16.60 14.29
N ALA A 101 -1.66 15.55 13.82
CA ALA A 101 -2.82 15.69 12.94
C ALA A 101 -3.93 16.56 13.55
N HIS A 102 -4.17 16.47 14.86
CA HIS A 102 -5.16 17.32 15.54
C HIS A 102 -4.78 18.80 15.45
N GLU A 103 -3.50 19.13 15.63
CA GLU A 103 -3.00 20.50 15.57
C GLU A 103 -3.13 21.08 14.16
N ILE A 104 -2.80 20.29 13.14
CA ILE A 104 -2.96 20.67 11.73
C ILE A 104 -4.44 20.94 11.41
N LEU A 105 -5.34 20.01 11.77
CA LEU A 105 -6.76 20.14 11.49
C LEU A 105 -7.38 21.35 12.22
N HIS A 106 -7.02 21.57 13.49
CA HIS A 106 -7.45 22.75 14.21
C HIS A 106 -6.90 24.03 13.57
N ARG A 107 -5.62 24.08 13.20
CA ARG A 107 -5.01 25.26 12.55
C ARG A 107 -5.72 25.62 11.24
N LEU A 108 -6.04 24.62 10.42
CA LEU A 108 -6.63 24.81 9.10
C LEU A 108 -8.13 25.11 9.16
N PHE A 109 -8.86 24.50 10.10
CA PHE A 109 -10.32 24.43 10.06
C PHE A 109 -11.00 24.86 11.37
N TYR A 110 -10.37 25.71 12.20
CA TYR A 110 -10.93 26.11 13.50
C TYR A 110 -12.30 26.81 13.43
N GLU A 111 -12.65 27.43 12.29
CA GLU A 111 -13.96 28.08 12.07
C GLU A 111 -15.02 27.10 11.51
N GLU A 112 -14.61 25.89 11.14
CA GLU A 112 -15.50 24.86 10.61
C GLU A 112 -15.91 23.87 11.71
N ASP A 113 -17.06 23.21 11.54
CA ASP A 113 -17.50 22.15 12.46
C ASP A 113 -16.75 20.84 12.17
N VAL A 114 -15.61 20.65 12.83
CA VAL A 114 -14.74 19.49 12.64
C VAL A 114 -15.01 18.42 13.70
N ARG A 115 -15.47 17.25 13.25
CA ARG A 115 -15.54 16.04 14.07
C ARG A 115 -14.30 15.18 13.88
N LEU A 116 -13.56 14.95 14.96
CA LEU A 116 -12.40 14.07 14.97
C LEU A 116 -12.77 12.64 15.36
N PHE A 117 -12.14 11.67 14.69
CA PHE A 117 -12.23 10.24 14.99
C PHE A 117 -10.96 9.74 15.67
N GLU A 118 -11.02 8.52 16.22
CA GLU A 118 -9.84 7.89 16.82
C GLU A 118 -8.76 7.64 15.76
N ALA A 119 -7.53 8.04 16.07
CA ALA A 119 -6.40 7.85 15.20
C ALA A 119 -6.07 6.36 15.05
N LEU A 120 -5.89 5.91 13.81
CA LEU A 120 -5.45 4.56 13.52
C LEU A 120 -3.92 4.52 13.41
N PRO A 121 -3.22 3.72 14.22
CA PRO A 121 -1.77 3.63 14.14
C PRO A 121 -1.35 3.01 12.81
N MET A 122 -0.49 3.71 12.08
CA MET A 122 0.09 3.23 10.83
C MET A 122 1.45 2.61 11.09
N ALA A 123 1.68 1.42 10.52
CA ALA A 123 2.96 0.75 10.56
C ALA A 123 3.17 -0.03 9.27
N PHE A 124 4.42 -0.09 8.80
CA PHE A 124 4.78 -0.97 7.70
C PHE A 124 4.53 -2.43 8.11
N ARG A 125 3.78 -3.17 7.29
CA ARG A 125 3.55 -4.61 7.47
C ARG A 125 3.67 -5.31 6.14
N CYS A 126 4.51 -6.34 6.09
CA CYS A 126 4.59 -7.27 4.98
C CYS A 126 3.88 -8.57 5.33
N SER A 127 3.29 -9.22 4.33
CA SER A 127 2.63 -10.51 4.48
C SER A 127 3.53 -11.69 4.14
N CYS A 128 4.82 -11.46 3.87
CA CYS A 128 5.78 -12.56 3.69
C CYS A 128 5.89 -13.38 4.98
N SER A 129 6.06 -14.69 4.84
CA SER A 129 6.30 -15.59 5.95
C SER A 129 7.20 -16.72 5.47
N LEU A 130 7.86 -17.40 6.42
CA LEU A 130 8.64 -18.60 6.13
C LEU A 130 7.78 -19.64 5.40
N GLU A 131 6.54 -19.86 5.85
CA GLU A 131 5.59 -20.79 5.23
C GLU A 131 5.31 -20.46 3.76
N ARG A 132 5.12 -19.18 3.42
CA ARG A 132 4.89 -18.78 2.02
C ARG A 132 6.12 -19.04 1.16
N VAL A 133 7.31 -18.75 1.67
CA VAL A 133 8.57 -19.02 0.97
C VAL A 133 8.76 -20.52 0.77
N GLN A 134 8.51 -21.32 1.79
CA GLN A 134 8.52 -22.77 1.72
C GLN A 134 7.56 -23.30 0.64
N ASN A 135 6.34 -22.76 0.56
CA ASN A 135 5.38 -23.13 -0.49
C ASN A 135 5.88 -22.77 -1.89
N THR A 136 6.55 -21.62 -2.05
CA THR A 136 7.21 -21.25 -3.32
C THR A 136 8.32 -22.23 -3.70
N LEU A 137 9.19 -22.60 -2.76
CA LEU A 137 10.25 -23.59 -2.99
C LEU A 137 9.68 -24.98 -3.31
N ARG A 138 8.58 -25.38 -2.68
CA ARG A 138 7.88 -26.63 -3.04
C ARG A 138 7.35 -26.62 -4.46
N MET A 139 6.85 -25.48 -4.94
CA MET A 139 6.37 -25.34 -6.32
C MET A 139 7.52 -25.41 -7.35
N LEU A 140 8.74 -25.01 -6.96
CA LEU A 140 9.93 -25.14 -7.81
C LEU A 140 10.37 -26.60 -7.96
N GLY A 141 10.22 -27.39 -6.88
CA GLY A 141 10.48 -28.82 -6.87
C GLY A 141 11.80 -29.20 -6.18
N HIS A 142 11.85 -30.44 -5.70
CA HIS A 142 12.95 -30.95 -4.87
C HIS A 142 14.30 -30.90 -5.59
N ASP A 143 14.37 -31.43 -6.80
CA ASP A 143 15.64 -31.59 -7.52
C ASP A 143 16.24 -30.23 -7.91
N GLU A 144 15.42 -29.24 -8.26
CA GLU A 144 15.86 -27.89 -8.58
C GLU A 144 16.44 -27.18 -7.34
N VAL A 145 15.75 -27.31 -6.19
CA VAL A 145 16.19 -26.70 -4.93
C VAL A 145 17.51 -27.32 -4.46
N LEU A 146 17.64 -28.65 -4.50
CA LEU A 146 18.90 -29.31 -4.14
C LEU A 146 20.03 -28.98 -5.12
N GLY A 147 19.74 -28.91 -6.43
CA GLY A 147 20.74 -28.51 -7.43
C GLY A 147 21.33 -27.13 -7.14
N ILE A 148 20.49 -26.17 -6.75
CA ILE A 148 20.97 -24.83 -6.34
C ILE A 148 21.86 -24.91 -5.10
N ILE A 149 21.49 -25.74 -4.12
CA ILE A 149 22.28 -25.91 -2.88
C ILE A 149 23.62 -26.59 -3.16
N GLU A 150 23.67 -27.59 -4.05
CA GLU A 150 24.91 -28.24 -4.45
C GLU A 150 25.88 -27.26 -5.14
N GLU A 151 25.35 -26.36 -5.98
CA GLU A 151 26.16 -25.37 -6.70
C GLU A 151 26.59 -24.19 -5.82
N ARG A 152 25.73 -23.71 -4.91
CA ARG A 152 25.89 -22.42 -4.23
C ARG A 152 25.98 -22.51 -2.70
N GLY A 153 25.73 -23.68 -2.13
CA GLY A 153 25.72 -23.94 -0.69
C GLY A 153 24.40 -23.61 0.03
N SER A 154 23.59 -22.69 -0.51
CA SER A 154 22.27 -22.35 0.02
C SER A 154 21.33 -21.83 -1.06
N VAL A 155 20.03 -21.82 -0.74
CA VAL A 155 19.01 -21.10 -1.51
C VAL A 155 18.60 -19.86 -0.72
N ASP A 156 18.81 -18.70 -1.34
CA ASP A 156 18.47 -17.40 -0.76
C ASP A 156 17.21 -16.85 -1.43
N VAL A 157 16.14 -16.67 -0.65
CA VAL A 157 14.91 -16.02 -1.10
C VAL A 157 14.80 -14.65 -0.44
N THR A 158 14.75 -13.61 -1.26
CA THR A 158 14.55 -12.22 -0.80
C THR A 158 13.13 -11.80 -1.11
N CYS A 159 12.41 -11.27 -0.12
CA CYS A 159 11.08 -10.71 -0.36
C CYS A 159 11.19 -9.33 -1.01
N GLU A 160 10.68 -9.17 -2.23
CA GLU A 160 10.72 -7.90 -2.99
C GLU A 160 9.91 -6.75 -2.34
N PHE A 161 9.09 -7.02 -1.31
CA PHE A 161 8.29 -5.99 -0.63
C PHE A 161 8.95 -5.45 0.63
N CYS A 162 9.53 -6.31 1.46
CA CYS A 162 10.15 -5.91 2.73
C CYS A 162 11.65 -6.14 2.80
N ASN A 163 12.23 -6.71 1.74
CA ASN A 163 13.64 -7.08 1.65
C ASN A 163 14.11 -8.09 2.73
N GLN A 164 13.18 -8.77 3.40
CA GLN A 164 13.51 -9.86 4.32
C GLN A 164 14.15 -11.00 3.54
N LYS A 165 15.26 -11.51 4.06
CA LYS A 165 15.97 -12.67 3.49
C LYS A 165 15.63 -13.94 4.25
N TYR A 166 15.37 -15.00 3.49
CA TYR A 166 15.17 -16.36 3.97
C TYR A 166 16.24 -17.23 3.32
N VAL A 167 17.03 -17.93 4.12
CA VAL A 167 18.13 -18.77 3.66
C VAL A 167 17.78 -20.21 4.04
N PHE A 168 17.92 -21.11 3.08
CA PHE A 168 17.70 -22.54 3.26
C PHE A 168 18.98 -23.29 2.91
N ASP A 169 19.46 -24.11 3.85
CA ASP A 169 20.55 -25.05 3.60
C ASP A 169 20.01 -26.44 3.17
N ALA A 170 20.92 -27.40 2.99
CA ALA A 170 20.55 -28.77 2.61
C ALA A 170 19.61 -29.44 3.63
N VAL A 171 19.78 -29.17 4.93
CA VAL A 171 18.95 -29.75 5.98
C VAL A 171 17.56 -29.14 5.95
N ASP A 172 17.46 -27.82 5.78
CA ASP A 172 16.19 -27.12 5.65
C ASP A 172 15.41 -27.57 4.40
N ALA A 173 16.10 -27.77 3.29
CA ALA A 173 15.51 -28.26 2.04
C ALA A 173 14.99 -29.70 2.18
N GLU A 174 15.77 -30.61 2.75
CA GLU A 174 15.31 -31.98 3.02
C GLU A 174 14.08 -31.99 3.95
N ALA A 175 14.10 -31.19 5.03
CA ALA A 175 12.96 -31.06 5.93
C ALA A 175 11.71 -30.50 5.21
N LEU A 176 11.89 -29.52 4.32
CA LEU A 176 10.81 -28.90 3.55
C LEU A 176 10.02 -29.92 2.71
N PHE A 177 10.71 -30.86 2.09
CA PHE A 177 10.13 -31.88 1.22
C PHE A 177 9.74 -33.16 1.97
N ALA A 178 10.36 -33.47 3.11
CA ALA A 178 9.92 -34.55 3.99
C ALA A 178 8.52 -34.30 4.58
N ASP A 179 8.20 -33.06 4.96
CA ASP A 179 6.87 -32.69 5.48
C ASP A 179 5.75 -32.87 4.44
N SER A 180 6.07 -32.72 3.15
CA SER A 180 5.12 -32.95 2.05
C SER A 180 4.73 -34.42 1.90
N LEU A 181 5.59 -35.35 2.33
CA LEU A 181 5.31 -36.80 2.26
C LEU A 181 4.36 -37.25 3.38
N ILE A 182 4.34 -36.54 4.51
CA ILE A 182 3.48 -36.86 5.66
C ILE A 182 2.02 -36.42 5.39
N THR A 183 1.81 -35.29 4.72
CA THR A 183 0.46 -34.78 4.40
C THR A 183 -0.18 -35.45 3.17
N ALA A 184 0.63 -36.00 2.26
CA ALA A 184 0.13 -36.69 1.07
C ALA A 184 -0.31 -38.15 1.31
N ASN A 185 -0.18 -38.68 2.55
CA ASN A 185 -0.54 -40.07 2.82
C ASN A 185 -1.34 -40.26 4.13
N PRO A 186 -2.67 -40.02 4.12
CA PRO A 186 -3.54 -40.38 5.24
C PRO A 186 -3.81 -41.90 5.33
N SER A 187 -3.17 -42.72 4.49
CA SER A 187 -3.51 -44.13 4.34
C SER A 187 -2.29 -45.03 4.18
N LEU A 188 -1.47 -45.10 5.22
CA LEU A 188 -0.78 -46.34 5.57
C LEU A 188 -1.21 -46.76 6.98
N ARG A 189 -2.06 -47.79 6.98
CA ARG A 189 -2.77 -48.39 8.12
C ARG A 189 -1.80 -49.05 9.11
N HIS A 190 -2.19 -49.07 10.39
CA HIS A 190 -2.55 -50.32 11.07
C HIS A 190 -3.70 -50.10 12.05
#